data_AF-A0A8T5LHD7-F1
#
_entry.id   AF-A0A8T5LHD7-F1
#
_cell.length_a   1.000
_cell.length_b   1.000
_cell.length_c   1.000
_cell.angle_alpha   90.00
_cell.angle_beta   90.00
_cell.angle_gamma   90.00
#
_symmetry.space_group_name_H-M   'P 1'
#
loop_
_entity.id
_entity.type
_entity.pdbx_description
1 polymer ?
#
loop_
_entity_poly.entity_id
_entity_poly.type
_entity_poly.pdbx_seq_one_letter_code
_entity_poly.pdbx_strand_id
1 'polypeptide(L)'
;MIKDGKGGAKTLTGLKFESRVSLKDIFLSLPDFDVKEDIIYFKDKKVAQLFQKHKLYKNFLESKINYSDFISKKLLPDEAIYVFKTKTMFIVEMKFQEVAGSVDEKLQTCDFKNKQ
;
A
#
# COMPACT_ATOMS: atom_id res chain seq x y z
N MET A 1 8.10 24.17 -10.00
CA MET A 1 8.61 24.77 -8.75
C MET A 1 10.11 24.55 -8.73
N ILE A 2 10.92 25.61 -8.73
CA ILE A 2 12.38 25.51 -8.61
C ILE A 2 12.69 25.48 -7.11
N LYS A 3 13.34 24.42 -6.65
CA LYS A 3 13.83 24.34 -5.28
C LYS A 3 14.92 25.40 -5.12
N ASP A 4 14.84 26.23 -4.07
CA ASP A 4 15.78 27.30 -3.68
C ASP A 4 15.59 28.71 -4.26
N GLY A 5 14.36 29.08 -4.66
CA GLY A 5 13.99 30.49 -4.80
C GLY A 5 13.91 31.20 -3.44
N LYS A 6 14.88 32.05 -3.10
CA LYS A 6 14.83 32.93 -1.91
C LYS A 6 13.77 34.02 -2.10
N GLY A 7 12.55 33.77 -1.61
CA GLY A 7 11.46 34.76 -1.64
C GLY A 7 10.17 34.35 -0.88
N GLY A 8 10.24 33.38 0.03
CA GLY A 8 9.06 32.80 0.68
C GLY A 8 8.60 33.52 1.95
N ALA A 9 8.10 34.75 1.85
CA ALA A 9 7.55 35.48 3.00
C ALA A 9 6.01 35.50 3.06
N LYS A 10 5.28 34.77 2.19
CA LYS A 10 3.81 34.83 2.18
C LYS A 10 3.08 33.65 1.49
N THR A 11 3.51 32.41 1.71
CA THR A 11 2.69 31.24 1.39
C THR A 11 2.19 30.58 2.67
N LEU A 12 1.02 31.03 3.11
CA LEU A 12 0.29 30.59 4.30
C LEU A 12 -0.50 29.28 4.09
N THR A 13 -0.13 28.48 3.09
CA THR A 13 -0.72 27.17 2.81
C THR A 13 0.32 26.28 2.14
N GLY A 14 1.39 25.94 2.87
CA GLY A 14 1.90 24.59 2.71
C GLY A 14 0.71 23.71 3.08
N LEU A 15 0.03 23.13 2.08
CA LEU A 15 -1.07 22.21 2.32
C LEU A 15 -0.56 21.24 3.37
N LYS A 16 -1.12 21.32 4.57
CA LYS A 16 -1.00 20.29 5.58
C LYS A 16 -1.60 19.05 4.93
N PHE A 17 -0.84 18.35 4.10
CA PHE A 17 -1.14 17.00 3.64
C PHE A 17 -0.83 16.05 4.83
N GLU A 18 -1.42 16.37 5.98
CA GLU A 18 -1.89 15.43 6.98
C GLU A 18 -2.94 14.59 6.22
N SER A 19 -2.85 13.28 6.02
CA SER A 19 -2.04 12.21 6.56
C SER A 19 -2.15 11.05 5.55
N ARG A 20 -1.19 10.13 5.51
CA ARG A 20 -1.38 8.84 4.79
C ARG A 20 -2.56 8.13 5.45
N VAL A 21 -3.73 8.13 4.83
CA VAL A 21 -4.88 7.34 5.29
C VAL A 21 -4.55 5.87 5.05
N SER A 22 -4.49 5.07 6.11
CA SER A 22 -4.21 3.64 5.97
C SER A 22 -5.46 2.89 5.50
N LEU A 23 -5.28 1.73 4.86
CA LEU A 23 -6.43 0.87 4.52
C LEU A 23 -7.23 0.49 5.76
N LYS A 24 -6.54 0.31 6.90
CA LYS A 24 -7.17 0.05 8.20
C LYS A 24 -8.14 1.16 8.60
N ASP A 25 -7.74 2.43 8.48
CA ASP A 25 -8.59 3.57 8.82
C ASP A 25 -9.81 3.65 7.89
N ILE A 26 -9.62 3.32 6.61
CA ILE A 26 -10.73 3.25 5.64
C ILE A 26 -11.74 2.19 6.07
N PHE A 27 -11.31 0.96 6.37
CA PHE A 27 -12.23 -0.10 6.80
C PHE A 27 -12.93 0.21 8.12
N LEU A 28 -12.24 0.85 9.08
CA LEU A 28 -12.86 1.27 10.34
C LEU A 28 -13.91 2.37 10.15
N SER A 29 -13.82 3.17 9.08
CA SER A 29 -14.80 4.21 8.75
C SER A 29 -16.06 3.68 8.05
N LEU A 30 -16.00 2.46 7.50
CA LEU A 30 -17.12 1.86 6.76
C LEU A 30 -18.10 1.18 7.72
N PRO A 31 -19.42 1.30 7.47
CA PRO A 31 -20.42 0.60 8.27
C PRO A 31 -20.30 -0.91 8.09
N ASP A 32 -20.65 -1.67 9.13
CA ASP A 32 -20.59 -3.15 9.18
C ASP A 32 -19.19 -3.79 9.06
N PHE A 33 -18.13 -2.98 8.96
CA PHE A 33 -16.75 -3.43 9.00
C PHE A 33 -16.12 -3.25 10.38
N ASP A 34 -15.28 -4.20 10.77
CA ASP A 34 -14.45 -4.13 11.96
C ASP A 34 -13.04 -4.62 11.62
N VAL A 35 -12.03 -4.08 12.31
CA VAL A 35 -10.63 -4.45 12.11
C VAL A 35 -10.00 -4.80 13.45
N LYS A 36 -9.70 -6.09 13.64
CA LYS A 36 -8.97 -6.57 14.83
C LYS A 36 -7.56 -6.92 14.41
N GLU A 37 -6.59 -6.19 14.97
CA GLU A 37 -5.18 -6.23 14.58
C GLU A 37 -5.01 -5.89 13.09
N ASP A 38 -4.77 -6.93 12.28
CA ASP A 38 -4.61 -6.89 10.83
C ASP A 38 -5.72 -7.69 10.10
N ILE A 39 -6.76 -8.17 10.79
CA ILE A 39 -7.86 -8.96 10.20
C ILE A 39 -9.10 -8.10 10.05
N ILE A 40 -9.67 -8.09 8.85
CA ILE A 40 -10.91 -7.38 8.52
C ILE A 40 -12.10 -8.33 8.63
N TYR A 41 -13.12 -7.87 9.34
CA TYR A 41 -14.40 -8.53 9.52
C TYR A 41 -15.50 -7.71 8.84
N PHE A 42 -16.44 -8.39 8.21
CA PHE A 42 -17.69 -7.79 7.74
C PHE A 42 -18.84 -8.57 8.38
N LYS A 43 -19.67 -7.89 9.17
CA LYS A 43 -20.77 -8.54 9.94
C LYS A 43 -20.29 -9.78 10.70
N ASP A 44 -19.23 -9.60 11.49
CA ASP A 44 -18.55 -10.63 12.30
C ASP A 44 -17.87 -11.78 11.52
N LYS A 45 -17.88 -11.75 10.18
CA LYS A 45 -17.21 -12.74 9.34
C LYS A 45 -15.85 -12.24 8.88
N LYS A 46 -14.81 -13.05 9.07
CA LYS A 46 -13.47 -12.77 8.51
C LYS A 46 -13.55 -12.71 6.98
N VAL A 47 -13.21 -11.56 6.40
CA VAL A 47 -13.27 -11.37 4.93
C VAL A 47 -11.90 -11.12 4.30
N ALA A 48 -10.99 -10.48 5.03
CA ALA A 48 -9.66 -10.17 4.52
C ALA A 48 -8.63 -10.02 5.63
N GLN A 49 -7.35 -9.99 5.24
CA GLN A 49 -6.22 -9.70 6.12
C GLN A 49 -5.32 -8.66 5.47
N LEU A 50 -4.94 -7.66 6.26
CA LEU A 50 -4.01 -6.59 5.90
C LEU A 50 -2.57 -7.04 6.15
N PHE A 51 -1.67 -6.59 5.30
CA PHE A 51 -0.23 -6.78 5.42
C PHE A 51 0.46 -5.49 5.02
N GLN A 52 1.43 -5.07 5.81
CA GLN A 52 2.24 -3.90 5.51
C GLN A 52 3.72 -4.30 5.46
N LYS A 53 4.45 -3.80 4.46
CA LYS A 53 5.91 -3.96 4.33
C LYS A 53 6.34 -5.44 4.50
N HIS A 54 7.13 -5.72 5.53
CA HIS A 54 7.68 -7.05 5.81
C HIS A 54 6.65 -8.06 6.34
N LYS A 55 5.49 -7.61 6.85
CA LYS A 55 4.46 -8.52 7.37
C LYS A 55 3.92 -9.44 6.29
N LEU A 56 3.89 -9.00 5.03
CA LEU A 56 3.50 -9.83 3.90
C LEU A 56 4.37 -11.10 3.81
N TYR A 57 5.68 -10.96 3.97
CA TYR A 57 6.58 -12.11 3.88
C TYR A 57 6.51 -12.96 5.14
N LYS A 58 6.69 -12.35 6.31
CA LYS A 58 6.78 -13.06 7.58
C LYS A 58 5.48 -13.77 7.96
N ASN A 59 4.33 -13.10 7.76
CA ASN A 59 3.06 -13.59 8.29
C ASN A 59 2.25 -14.37 7.25
N PHE A 60 2.55 -14.23 5.95
CA PHE A 60 1.76 -14.86 4.89
C PHE A 60 2.55 -15.78 3.96
N LEU A 61 3.71 -15.34 3.44
CA LEU A 61 4.45 -16.11 2.43
C LEU A 61 5.37 -17.17 3.05
N GLU A 62 6.14 -16.83 4.09
CA GLU A 62 7.14 -17.73 4.71
C GLU A 62 6.51 -19.01 5.28
N SER A 63 5.25 -18.94 5.72
CA SER A 63 4.52 -20.10 6.26
C SER A 63 3.94 -21.02 5.17
N LYS A 64 3.98 -20.61 3.89
CA LYS A 64 3.28 -21.32 2.79
C LYS A 64 4.20 -21.72 1.65
N ILE A 65 5.13 -20.84 1.27
CA ILE A 65 6.00 -21.02 0.11
C ILE A 65 7.39 -20.46 0.37
N ASN A 66 8.39 -21.03 -0.29
CA ASN A 66 9.68 -20.38 -0.41
C ASN A 66 9.61 -19.29 -1.49
N TYR A 67 9.31 -18.06 -1.09
CA TYR A 67 9.09 -16.96 -2.03
C TYR A 67 10.34 -16.59 -2.84
N SER A 68 11.56 -16.91 -2.38
CA SER A 68 12.80 -16.64 -3.13
C SER A 68 12.83 -17.31 -4.50
N ASP A 69 12.07 -18.39 -4.66
CA ASP A 69 12.06 -19.20 -5.88
C ASP A 69 11.18 -18.56 -6.98
N PHE A 70 10.31 -17.61 -6.60
CA PHE A 70 9.34 -16.97 -7.50
C PHE A 70 9.61 -15.49 -7.72
N ILE A 71 10.19 -14.80 -6.73
CA ILE A 71 10.49 -13.38 -6.81
C ILE A 71 11.97 -13.12 -6.56
N SER A 72 12.61 -12.44 -7.52
CA SER A 72 14.02 -12.06 -7.43
C SER A 72 14.28 -10.91 -6.43
N LYS A 73 13.22 -10.17 -6.05
CA LYS A 73 13.30 -9.06 -5.10
C LYS A 73 12.03 -8.97 -4.27
N LYS A 74 12.18 -8.68 -2.96
CA LYS A 74 11.06 -8.45 -2.05
C LYS A 74 10.33 -7.16 -2.44
N LEU A 75 9.07 -7.28 -2.85
CA LEU A 75 8.10 -6.19 -2.94
C LEU A 75 7.74 -5.76 -1.52
N LEU A 76 8.12 -4.57 -1.09
CA LEU A 76 7.75 -4.03 0.23
C LEU A 76 6.61 -3.04 0.07
N PRO A 77 5.35 -3.52 0.00
CA PRO A 77 4.23 -2.63 -0.29
C PRO A 77 3.98 -1.67 0.87
N ASP A 78 3.52 -0.46 0.54
CA ASP A 78 2.93 0.45 1.53
C ASP A 78 1.77 -0.23 2.24
N GLU A 79 0.82 -0.79 1.48
CA GLU A 79 -0.35 -1.51 1.97
C GLU A 79 -0.61 -2.75 1.10
N ALA A 80 -1.04 -3.85 1.71
CA ALA A 80 -1.49 -5.04 1.00
C ALA A 80 -2.69 -5.67 1.70
N ILE A 81 -3.59 -6.24 0.94
CA ILE A 81 -4.80 -6.89 1.45
C ILE A 81 -5.03 -8.22 0.74
N TYR A 82 -5.15 -9.28 1.53
CA TYR A 82 -5.53 -10.61 1.05
C TYR A 82 -7.01 -10.86 1.30
N VAL A 83 -7.78 -11.06 0.23
CA VAL A 83 -9.22 -11.34 0.31
C VAL A 83 -9.44 -12.85 0.29
N PHE A 84 -9.97 -13.40 1.40
CA PHE A 84 -10.10 -14.85 1.57
C PHE A 84 -11.04 -15.50 0.55
N LYS A 85 -12.15 -14.81 0.21
CA LYS A 85 -13.18 -15.33 -0.69
C LYS A 85 -12.64 -15.59 -2.11
N THR A 86 -11.83 -14.67 -2.63
CA THR A 86 -11.29 -14.76 -3.99
C THR A 86 -9.88 -15.33 -4.03
N LYS A 87 -9.25 -15.54 -2.86
CA LYS A 87 -7.84 -15.93 -2.71
C LYS A 87 -6.90 -14.96 -3.43
N THR A 88 -7.27 -13.69 -3.51
CA THR A 88 -6.53 -12.66 -4.25
C THR A 88 -5.77 -11.76 -3.28
N MET A 89 -4.51 -11.47 -3.59
CA MET A 89 -3.70 -10.46 -2.92
C MET A 89 -3.73 -9.17 -3.74
N PHE A 90 -4.12 -8.07 -3.13
CA PHE A 90 -3.99 -6.73 -3.69
C PHE A 90 -2.81 -6.03 -3.02
N ILE A 91 -1.92 -5.46 -3.83
CA ILE A 91 -0.81 -4.64 -3.38
C ILE A 91 -1.12 -3.20 -3.78
N VAL A 92 -1.12 -2.31 -2.79
CA VAL A 92 -1.42 -0.89 -2.95
C VAL A 92 -0.16 -0.10 -2.63
N GLU A 93 0.38 0.57 -3.63
CA GLU A 93 1.51 1.49 -3.48
C GLU A 93 0.99 2.91 -3.58
N MET A 94 1.26 3.74 -2.58
CA MET A 94 0.73 5.11 -2.55
C MET A 94 1.80 6.10 -2.97
N LYS A 95 1.53 6.87 -4.02
CA LYS A 95 2.42 7.93 -4.48
C LYS A 95 1.80 9.30 -4.32
N PHE A 96 2.63 10.24 -3.88
CA PHE A 96 2.31 11.65 -3.85
C PHE A 96 3.25 12.38 -4.80
N GLN A 97 2.69 13.28 -5.60
CA GLN A 97 3.44 14.05 -6.58
C GLN A 97 3.22 15.54 -6.32
N GLU A 98 4.28 16.25 -5.92
CA GLU A 98 4.22 17.67 -5.56
C GLU A 98 4.34 18.62 -6.76
N VAL A 99 4.83 18.15 -7.91
CA VAL A 99 5.05 18.95 -9.12
C VAL A 99 4.51 18.25 -10.36
N ALA A 100 4.11 19.02 -11.39
CA ALA A 100 3.68 18.45 -12.66
C ALA A 100 4.83 17.68 -13.34
N GLY A 101 4.73 16.35 -13.37
CA GLY A 101 5.68 15.44 -14.01
C GLY A 101 5.47 14.01 -13.53
N SER A 102 5.26 13.06 -14.44
CA SER A 102 4.91 11.68 -14.10
C SER A 102 5.96 11.03 -13.18
N VAL A 103 5.55 10.61 -11.98
CA VAL A 103 6.37 9.77 -11.09
C VAL A 103 6.19 8.30 -11.49
N ASP A 104 6.76 7.92 -12.64
CA ASP A 104 6.84 6.52 -13.07
C ASP A 104 7.91 5.79 -12.25
N GLU A 105 7.56 5.24 -11.07
CA GLU A 105 8.31 4.03 -10.66
C GLU A 105 7.66 2.86 -11.34
N LYS A 106 8.50 2.27 -12.15
CA LYS A 106 8.37 0.93 -12.65
C LYS A 106 8.16 0.01 -11.45
N LEU A 107 7.01 -0.65 -11.39
CA LEU A 107 6.82 -1.85 -10.56
C LEU A 107 8.10 -2.70 -10.65
N GLN A 108 8.58 -3.22 -9.51
CA GLN A 108 9.87 -3.92 -9.40
C GLN A 108 9.99 -5.21 -10.25
N THR A 109 9.02 -5.50 -11.10
CA THR A 109 8.93 -6.66 -11.96
C THR A 109 9.00 -6.23 -13.43
N CYS A 110 10.20 -5.92 -13.93
CA CYS A 110 10.44 -5.74 -15.38
C CYS A 110 9.83 -6.89 -16.20
N ASP A 111 9.84 -8.11 -15.66
CA ASP A 111 9.33 -9.30 -16.33
C ASP A 111 7.81 -9.25 -16.58
N PHE A 112 7.04 -8.53 -15.75
CA PHE A 112 5.61 -8.28 -16.00
C PHE A 112 5.39 -7.28 -17.14
N LYS A 113 6.24 -6.25 -17.27
CA LYS A 113 6.18 -5.27 -18.36
C LYS A 113 6.58 -5.87 -19.71
N ASN A 114 7.43 -6.89 -19.72
CA ASN A 114 7.87 -7.57 -20.94
C ASN A 114 6.84 -8.59 -21.49
N LYS A 115 5.83 -8.97 -20.69
CA LYS A 115 4.82 -9.98 -21.04
C LYS A 115 3.47 -9.38 -21.49
N GLN A 116 3.39 -8.05 -21.58
CA GLN A 116 2.25 -7.31 -22.11
C GLN A 116 2.62 -6.71 -23.47
#